data_AF-K3WQ31-F1
#
_entry.id   AF-K3WQ31-F1
#
_cell.length_a   1.000
_cell.length_b   1.000
_cell.length_c   1.000
_cell.angle_alpha   90.00
_cell.angle_beta   90.00
_cell.angle_gamma   90.00
#
_symmetry.space_group_name_H-M   'P 1'
#
loop_
_entity.id
_entity.type
_entity.pdbx_description
1 polymer ?
#
loop_
_entity_poly.entity_id
_entity_poly.type
_entity_poly.pdbx_seq_one_letter_code
_entity_poly.pdbx_strand_id
1 'polypeptide(L)'
;MAWHVNGSDLSDSYASELSSINKSLSALTNCVLALTQHKNGGSRSHIPFRDSVLTRLLQSCLQGAGRTAFIVTISPSRASLEESFATLRFAERLKTLRCRPIRKQVLSNDLVGEQRLYYEQQIQTMRD
;
A
#
# COMPACT_ATOMS: atom_id res chain seq x y z
N MET A 1 19.97 -5.97 -1.78
CA MET A 1 19.39 -7.09 -1.02
C MET A 1 19.91 -8.42 -1.55
N ALA A 2 21.23 -8.65 -1.48
CA ALA A 2 21.76 -9.99 -1.64
C ALA A 2 21.72 -10.62 -0.25
N TRP A 3 20.68 -11.40 0.02
CA TRP A 3 20.73 -12.35 1.12
C TRP A 3 21.96 -13.21 0.85
N HIS A 4 22.97 -13.17 1.73
CA HIS A 4 24.13 -14.05 1.61
C HIS A 4 23.65 -15.44 2.01
N VAL A 5 23.00 -16.10 1.07
CA VAL A 5 22.59 -17.49 1.22
C VAL A 5 23.56 -18.28 0.39
N ASN A 6 24.29 -19.18 1.04
CA ASN A 6 25.02 -20.21 0.34
C ASN A 6 23.97 -20.93 -0.52
N GLY A 7 24.00 -20.68 -1.84
CA GLY A 7 22.92 -21.01 -2.77
C GLY A 7 22.66 -22.51 -2.94
N SER A 8 23.35 -23.36 -2.19
CA SER A 8 23.26 -24.81 -2.24
C SER A 8 22.28 -25.44 -1.23
N ASP A 9 21.80 -24.71 -0.21
CA ASP A 9 20.99 -25.30 0.89
C ASP A 9 19.62 -24.65 1.14
N LEU A 10 19.15 -23.77 0.24
CA LEU A 10 17.81 -23.24 0.36
C LEU A 10 16.80 -24.22 -0.23
N SER A 11 15.86 -24.68 0.60
CA SER A 11 14.69 -25.37 0.06
C SER A 11 13.93 -24.44 -0.88
N ASP A 12 13.45 -24.98 -2.01
CA ASP A 12 12.70 -24.22 -3.02
C ASP A 12 11.50 -23.47 -2.40
N SER A 13 10.89 -24.08 -1.38
CA SER A 13 9.81 -23.47 -0.60
C SER A 13 10.23 -22.16 0.07
N TYR A 14 11.39 -22.15 0.74
CA TYR A 14 11.90 -20.97 1.44
C TYR A 14 12.34 -19.87 0.46
N ALA A 15 12.97 -20.24 -0.65
CA ALA A 15 13.32 -19.29 -1.71
C ALA A 15 12.07 -18.63 -2.32
N SER A 16 11.01 -19.41 -2.53
CA SER A 16 9.71 -18.92 -3.01
C SER A 16 9.03 -17.98 -2.01
N GLU A 17 9.12 -18.28 -0.71
CA GLU A 17 8.61 -17.43 0.36
C GLU A 17 9.32 -16.07 0.38
N LEU A 18 10.67 -16.07 0.39
CA LEU A 18 11.46 -14.84 0.35
C LEU A 18 11.15 -14.00 -0.89
N SER A 19 10.98 -14.64 -2.05
CA SER A 19 10.58 -13.97 -3.29
C SER A 19 9.20 -13.31 -3.14
N SER A 20 8.24 -14.00 -2.54
CA SER A 20 6.89 -13.49 -2.33
C SER A 20 6.85 -12.29 -1.38
N ILE A 21 7.64 -12.32 -0.29
CA ILE A 21 7.82 -11.20 0.63
C ILE A 21 8.36 -9.98 -0.13
N ASN A 22 9.47 -10.15 -0.85
CA ASN A 22 10.11 -9.07 -1.59
C ASN A 22 9.24 -8.51 -2.72
N LYS A 23 8.44 -9.35 -3.37
CA LYS A 23 7.48 -8.91 -4.40
C LYS A 23 6.45 -7.95 -3.83
N SER A 24 5.88 -8.25 -2.65
CA SER A 24 4.91 -7.37 -2.01
C SER A 24 5.51 -6.03 -1.57
N LEU A 25 6.74 -6.03 -1.05
CA LEU A 25 7.48 -4.82 -0.66
C LEU A 25 7.87 -3.95 -1.86
N SER A 26 8.23 -4.58 -2.99
CA SER A 26 8.53 -3.89 -4.24
C SER A 26 7.27 -3.22 -4.82
N ALA A 27 6.14 -3.93 -4.80
CA ALA A 27 4.85 -3.35 -5.21
C ALA A 27 4.46 -2.14 -4.34
N LEU A 28 4.68 -2.22 -3.03
CA LEU A 28 4.47 -1.10 -2.11
C LEU A 28 5.34 0.10 -2.48
N THR A 29 6.62 -0.13 -2.75
CA THR A 29 7.57 0.91 -3.16
C THR A 29 7.12 1.60 -4.45
N ASN A 30 6.69 0.83 -5.44
CA ASN A 30 6.18 1.34 -6.72
C ASN A 30 4.91 2.18 -6.54
N CYS A 31 3.99 1.76 -5.67
CA CYS A 31 2.80 2.55 -5.35
C CYS A 31 3.15 3.91 -4.73
N VAL A 32 4.08 3.93 -3.76
CA VAL A 32 4.52 5.17 -3.11
C VAL A 32 5.23 6.08 -4.12
N LEU A 33 6.09 5.54 -4.99
CA LEU A 33 6.74 6.31 -6.04
C LEU A 33 5.71 6.97 -6.97
N ALA A 34 4.75 6.21 -7.48
CA ALA A 34 3.70 6.74 -8.35
C ALA A 34 2.85 7.81 -7.64
N LEU A 35 2.47 7.59 -6.38
CA LEU A 35 1.69 8.54 -5.57
C LEU A 35 2.42 9.86 -5.33
N THR A 36 3.74 9.82 -5.16
CA THR A 36 4.56 11.00 -4.87
C THR A 36 4.90 11.79 -6.13
N GLN A 37 5.15 11.11 -7.26
CA GLN A 37 5.38 11.75 -8.56
C GLN A 37 4.12 12.44 -9.12
N HIS A 38 2.96 11.78 -9.04
CA HIS A 38 1.68 12.33 -9.47
C HIS A 38 1.34 13.65 -8.74
N LYS A 39 1.80 13.81 -7.49
CA LYS A 39 1.52 15.02 -6.70
C LYS A 39 2.40 16.21 -7.08
N ASN A 40 3.55 16.00 -7.73
CA ASN A 40 4.52 17.04 -8.07
C ASN A 40 4.36 17.57 -9.52
N GLY A 41 3.15 17.51 -10.09
CA GLY A 41 2.89 17.96 -11.46
C GLY A 41 3.30 16.96 -12.55
N GLY A 42 3.68 15.74 -12.18
CA GLY A 42 3.85 14.64 -13.14
C GLY A 42 2.52 14.23 -13.79
N SER A 43 2.60 13.62 -14.97
CA SER A 43 1.42 13.06 -15.67
C SER A 43 0.63 12.13 -14.74
N ARG A 44 -0.70 12.15 -14.90
CA ARG A 44 -1.69 11.41 -14.11
C ARG A 44 -1.59 9.90 -14.38
N SER A 45 -0.50 9.27 -13.93
CA SER A 45 -0.20 7.86 -14.20
C SER A 45 -0.97 6.93 -13.27
N HIS A 46 -1.28 5.73 -13.79
CA HIS A 46 -1.90 4.64 -13.05
C HIS A 46 -1.04 4.27 -11.82
N ILE A 47 -1.66 4.18 -10.64
CA ILE A 47 -0.99 3.72 -9.42
C ILE A 47 -1.20 2.20 -9.27
N PRO A 48 -0.13 1.38 -9.22
CA PRO A 48 -0.21 -0.08 -9.33
C PRO A 48 -0.63 -0.81 -8.04
N PHE A 49 -1.74 -0.40 -7.41
CA PHE A 49 -2.22 -1.04 -6.18
C PHE A 49 -2.55 -2.53 -6.36
N ARG A 50 -2.84 -2.97 -7.59
CA ARG A 50 -3.23 -4.35 -7.92
C ARG A 50 -2.08 -5.34 -7.99
N ASP A 51 -0.83 -4.88 -7.99
CA ASP A 51 0.36 -5.72 -8.16
C ASP A 51 0.60 -6.67 -6.98
N SER A 52 0.03 -6.38 -5.81
CA SER A 52 0.08 -7.26 -4.65
C SER A 52 -1.19 -7.18 -3.79
N VAL A 53 -1.45 -8.24 -3.01
CA VAL A 53 -2.52 -8.23 -1.99
C VAL A 53 -2.28 -7.10 -0.98
N LEU A 54 -1.03 -6.93 -0.54
CA LEU A 54 -0.62 -5.93 0.45
C LEU A 54 -1.00 -4.51 0.00
N THR A 55 -0.66 -4.14 -1.23
CA THR A 55 -0.95 -2.80 -1.76
C THR A 55 -2.44 -2.54 -1.96
N ARG A 56 -3.25 -3.57 -2.25
CA ARG A 56 -4.71 -3.44 -2.30
C ARG A 56 -5.30 -3.15 -0.92
N LEU A 57 -4.84 -3.88 0.10
CA LEU A 57 -5.29 -3.66 1.48
C LEU A 57 -4.90 -2.28 2.00
N LEU A 58 -3.69 -1.83 1.66
CA LEU A 58 -3.15 -0.53 2.09
C LEU A 58 -3.60 0.65 1.22
N GLN A 59 -4.38 0.42 0.15
CA GLN A 59 -4.75 1.45 -0.81
C GLN A 59 -5.39 2.67 -0.13
N SER A 60 -6.34 2.47 0.78
CA SER A 60 -7.02 3.55 1.51
C SER A 60 -6.05 4.35 2.40
N CYS A 61 -5.11 3.68 3.06
CA CYS A 61 -4.07 4.30 3.88
C CYS A 61 -3.13 5.15 3.02
N LEU A 62 -2.63 4.59 1.92
CA LEU A 62 -1.66 5.24 1.03
C LEU A 62 -2.26 6.41 0.24
N GLN A 63 -3.56 6.35 -0.08
CA GLN A 63 -4.30 7.45 -0.72
C GLN A 63 -4.71 8.55 0.28
N GLY A 64 -4.53 8.32 1.58
CA GLY A 64 -4.75 9.34 2.60
C GLY A 64 -6.18 9.43 3.12
N ALA A 65 -6.98 8.37 3.02
CA ALA A 65 -8.36 8.32 3.52
C ALA A 65 -8.46 8.27 5.07
N GLY A 66 -7.32 8.21 5.76
CA GLY A 66 -7.23 8.14 7.21
C GLY A 66 -5.95 8.78 7.75
N ARG A 67 -5.71 8.60 9.06
CA ARG A 67 -4.41 8.91 9.65
C ARG A 67 -3.52 7.68 9.48
N THR A 68 -2.37 7.83 8.84
CA THR A 68 -1.44 6.73 8.60
C THR A 68 -0.06 7.10 9.13
N ALA A 69 0.53 6.21 9.91
CA ALA A 69 1.89 6.31 10.40
C ALA A 69 2.71 5.15 9.85
N PHE A 70 3.97 5.43 9.51
CA PHE A 70 4.93 4.42 9.08
C PHE A 70 6.02 4.32 10.14
N ILE A 71 6.28 3.10 10.60
CA ILE A 71 7.42 2.79 11.46
C ILE A 71 8.50 2.22 10.55
N VAL A 72 9.65 2.88 10.54
CA VAL A 72 10.79 2.49 9.71
C VAL A 72 11.87 1.94 10.63
N THR A 73 12.13 0.64 10.50
CA THR A 73 13.14 -0.07 11.28
C THR A 73 14.41 -0.18 10.47
N ILE A 74 15.54 0.16 11.07
CA ILE A 74 16.87 0.11 10.45
C ILE A 74 17.85 -0.57 11.40
N SER A 75 18.95 -1.07 10.86
CA SER A 75 20.02 -1.67 11.64
C SER A 75 21.17 -0.66 11.78
N PRO A 76 21.75 -0.50 12.99
CA PRO A 76 22.90 0.39 13.19
C PRO A 76 24.23 -0.23 12.71
N SER A 77 24.23 -1.48 12.22
CA SER A 77 25.44 -2.17 11.80
C SER A 77 26.02 -1.60 10.51
N ARG A 78 27.36 -1.57 10.40
CA ARG A 78 28.03 -1.16 9.16
C ARG A 78 27.75 -2.12 8.00
N ALA A 79 27.51 -3.41 8.29
CA ALA A 79 27.21 -4.42 7.28
C ALA A 79 25.84 -4.20 6.60
N SER A 80 24.93 -3.49 7.25
CA SER A 80 23.58 -3.20 6.75
C SER A 80 23.41 -1.73 6.32
N LEU A 81 24.51 -1.00 6.13
CA LEU A 81 24.48 0.43 5.83
C LEU A 81 23.72 0.73 4.53
N GLU A 82 24.00 -0.01 3.46
CA GLU A 82 23.32 0.18 2.17
C GLU A 82 21.80 -0.03 2.26
N GLU A 83 21.38 -1.12 2.92
CA GLU A 83 19.95 -1.44 3.10
C GLU A 83 19.25 -0.42 4.01
N SER A 84 19.93 0.00 5.08
CA SER A 84 19.42 1.03 5.99
C SER A 84 19.27 2.36 5.27
N PHE A 85 20.22 2.73 4.40
CA PHE A 85 20.12 3.92 3.57
C PHE A 85 18.96 3.85 2.57
N ALA A 86 18.78 2.70 1.91
CA ALA A 86 17.64 2.48 1.01
C ALA A 86 16.30 2.63 1.74
N THR A 87 16.21 2.13 2.97
CA THR A 87 15.02 2.24 3.81
C THR A 87 14.77 3.69 4.24
N LEU A 88 15.81 4.45 4.60
CA LEU A 88 15.69 5.88 4.91
C LEU A 88 15.25 6.71 3.70
N ARG A 89 15.75 6.40 2.50
CA ARG A 89 15.30 7.05 1.25
C ARG A 89 13.84 6.74 0.95
N PHE A 90 13.39 5.53 1.26
CA PHE A 90 11.97 5.20 1.18
C PHE A 90 11.15 6.01 2.21
N ALA A 91 11.64 6.15 3.45
CA ALA A 91 11.01 6.97 4.48
C ALA A 91 10.86 8.44 4.08
N GLU A 92 11.87 9.01 3.42
CA GLU A 92 11.83 10.37 2.86
C GLU A 92 10.65 10.55 1.89
N ARG A 93 10.41 9.56 1.02
CA ARG A 93 9.26 9.56 0.10
C ARG A 93 7.94 9.43 0.85
N LEU A 94 7.86 8.53 1.84
CA LEU A 94 6.64 8.33 2.65
C LEU A 94 6.19 9.63 3.33
N LYS A 95 7.11 10.47 3.80
CA LYS A 95 6.80 11.78 4.42
C LYS A 95 6.02 12.72 3.50
N THR A 96 6.18 12.59 2.18
CA THR A 96 5.49 13.44 1.20
C THR A 96 4.04 12.98 0.92
N LEU A 97 3.64 11.81 1.43
CA LEU A 97 2.27 11.33 1.32
C LEU A 97 1.33 12.16 2.19
N ARG A 98 0.58 13.06 1.54
CA ARG A 98 -0.49 13.82 2.21
C ARG A 98 -1.67 12.91 2.58
N CYS A 99 -2.02 12.93 3.86
CA CYS A 99 -3.27 12.36 4.38
C CYS A 99 -4.36 13.45 4.45
N ARG A 100 -5.58 13.12 4.03
CA ARG A 100 -6.78 13.96 4.15
C ARG A 100 -7.91 13.16 4.79
N PRO A 101 -7.79 12.81 6.09
CA PRO A 101 -8.81 12.05 6.77
C PRO A 101 -10.13 12.83 6.78
N ILE A 102 -11.18 12.22 6.26
CA ILE A 102 -12.54 12.74 6.35
C ILE A 102 -13.23 12.01 7.49
N ARG A 103 -13.81 12.76 8.43
CA ARG A 103 -14.63 12.16 9.50
C ARG A 103 -15.85 11.52 8.85
N LYS A 104 -15.87 10.18 8.81
CA LYS A 104 -17.05 9.45 8.37
C LYS A 104 -18.13 9.61 9.43
N GLN A 105 -19.27 10.19 9.05
CA GLN A 105 -20.47 10.14 9.89
C GLN A 105 -20.97 8.69 9.90
N VAL A 106 -21.19 8.15 11.09
CA VAL A 106 -21.88 6.87 11.24
C VAL A 106 -23.36 7.18 11.19
N LEU A 107 -24.01 6.80 10.10
CA LEU A 107 -25.46 6.86 9.98
C LEU A 107 -26.07 5.86 10.97
N SER A 108 -27.26 6.16 11.50
CA SER A 108 -28.00 5.17 12.29
C SER A 108 -28.32 3.95 11.43
N ASN A 109 -28.45 2.77 12.06
CA ASN A 109 -28.75 1.53 11.35
C ASN A 109 -30.02 1.65 10.49
N ASP A 110 -31.02 2.40 10.97
CA ASP A 110 -32.28 2.64 10.27
C ASP A 110 -32.07 3.43 8.96
N LEU A 111 -31.28 4.52 9.00
CA LEU A 111 -30.95 5.34 7.84
C LEU A 111 -30.14 4.55 6.78
N VAL A 112 -29.24 3.67 7.22
CA VAL A 112 -28.48 2.79 6.33
C VAL A 112 -29.40 1.77 5.64
N GLY A 113 -30.38 1.23 6.37
CA GLY A 113 -31.39 0.32 5.85
C GLY A 113 -32.24 0.96 4.76
N GLU A 114 -32.77 2.16 5.00
CA GLU A 114 -33.57 2.91 4.03
C GLU A 114 -32.78 3.23 2.76
N GLN A 115 -31.53 3.73 2.89
CA GLN A 115 -30.67 3.98 1.73
C GLN A 115 -30.44 2.70 0.92
N ARG A 116 -30.21 1.57 1.59
CA ARG A 116 -29.98 0.30 0.90
C ARG A 116 -31.20 -0.15 0.11
N LEU A 117 -32.40 -0.09 0.70
CA LEU A 117 -33.66 -0.45 0.03
C LEU A 117 -33.90 0.42 -1.21
N TYR A 118 -33.63 1.72 -1.11
CA TYR A 118 -33.74 2.65 -2.23
C TYR A 118 -32.81 2.27 -3.40
N TYR A 119 -31.54 1.98 -3.11
CA TYR A 119 -30.59 1.57 -4.15
C TYR A 119 -30.96 0.21 -4.77
N GLU A 120 -31.46 -0.74 -3.97
CA GLU A 120 -31.91 -2.04 -4.48
C GLU A 120 -33.11 -1.88 -5.45
N GLN A 121 -34.05 -0.99 -5.14
CA GLN A 121 -35.15 -0.67 -6.05
C GLN A 121 -34.65 -0.09 -7.38
N GLN A 122 -33.75 0.90 -7.34
CA GLN A 122 -33.18 1.47 -8.57
C GLN A 122 -32.47 0.43 -9.43
N ILE A 123 -31.67 -0.44 -8.81
CA ILE A 123 -30.96 -1.51 -9.52
C ILE A 123 -31.95 -2.44 -10.23
N GLN A 124 -33.08 -2.74 -9.58
CA GLN A 124 -34.09 -3.61 -10.16
C GLN A 124 -34.84 -2.93 -11.32
N THR A 125 -35.20 -1.66 -11.19
CA THR A 125 -35.84 -0.90 -12.28
C THR A 125 -34.95 -0.75 -13.50
N MET A 126 -33.62 -0.68 -13.33
CA MET A 126 -32.67 -0.64 -14.44
C MET A 126 -32.40 -2.02 -15.07
N ARG A 127 -32.83 -3.10 -14.42
CA ARG A 127 -32.68 -4.48 -14.90
C ARG A 127 -33.83 -4.91 -15.80
N ASP A 128 -34.99 -4.26 -15.67
CA ASP A 128 -36.19 -4.44 -16.48
C ASP A 128 -36.16 -3.53 -17.72
#